data_AF-A0AAV1LTX7-F1
#
_entry.id   AF-A0AAV1LTX7-F1
#
_cell.length_a   1.000
_cell.length_b   1.000
_cell.length_c   1.000
_cell.angle_alpha   90.00
_cell.angle_beta   90.00
_cell.angle_gamma   90.00
#
_symmetry.space_group_name_H-M   'P 1'
#
loop_
_entity.id
_entity.type
_entity.pdbx_description
1 polymer ?
#
loop_
_entity_poly.entity_id
_entity_poly.type
_entity_poly.pdbx_seq_one_letter_code
_entity_poly.pdbx_strand_id
1 'polypeptide(L)'
;MRLPFSTDLTADRQLNRQISKSMRRDSRNFNTACIKEAIEQNQGSKVFARDRSARKSQLSKKTKCGSIVSGTPEILSEIERFYGQLYTSSLEPHATVSNDPRASFIRHYSDNIPDISLSEIRWLSSTLKAARP
;
A
#
# COMPACT_ATOMS: atom_id res chain seq x y z
N MET A 1 9.96 -11.39 81.37
CA MET A 1 9.23 -11.21 80.11
C MET A 1 9.71 -12.25 79.11
N ARG A 2 8.85 -13.18 78.67
CA ARG A 2 9.20 -14.18 77.65
C ARG A 2 8.92 -13.59 76.27
N LEU A 3 9.92 -13.54 75.40
CA LEU A 3 9.76 -13.15 74.00
C LEU A 3 9.06 -14.29 73.23
N PRO A 4 7.98 -14.01 72.49
CA PRO A 4 7.38 -15.00 71.60
C PRO A 4 8.21 -15.04 70.31
N PHE A 5 9.13 -16.00 70.17
CA PHE A 5 10.09 -15.98 69.05
C PHE A 5 10.12 -17.27 68.20
N SER A 6 9.37 -18.32 68.55
CA SER A 6 9.49 -19.61 67.84
C SER A 6 8.47 -19.82 66.71
N THR A 7 7.28 -19.22 66.77
CA THR A 7 6.25 -19.37 65.72
C THR A 7 6.49 -18.48 64.51
N ASP A 8 6.99 -17.27 64.73
CA ASP A 8 7.20 -16.27 63.67
C ASP A 8 8.25 -16.70 62.64
N LEU A 9 9.35 -17.35 63.07
CA LEU A 9 10.38 -17.80 62.12
C LEU A 9 9.87 -18.82 61.09
N THR A 10 8.88 -19.64 61.46
CA THR A 10 8.28 -20.61 60.54
C THR A 10 7.28 -19.94 59.60
N ALA A 11 6.52 -18.96 60.09
CA ALA A 11 5.62 -18.13 59.30
C ALA A 11 6.41 -17.27 58.29
N ASP A 12 7.51 -16.65 58.73
CA ASP A 12 8.41 -15.86 57.89
C ASP A 12 9.05 -16.70 56.78
N ARG A 13 9.44 -17.94 57.10
CA ARG A 13 9.95 -18.88 56.07
C ARG A 13 8.88 -19.25 55.05
N GLN A 14 7.65 -19.48 55.49
CA GLN A 14 6.53 -19.77 54.59
C GLN A 14 6.20 -18.55 53.71
N LEU A 15 6.17 -17.36 54.30
CA LEU A 15 5.93 -16.11 53.61
C LEU A 15 7.00 -15.83 52.56
N ASN A 16 8.28 -15.94 52.92
CA ASN A 16 9.40 -15.78 51.98
C ASN A 16 9.33 -16.80 50.83
N ARG A 17 8.89 -18.03 51.10
CA ARG A 17 8.68 -19.05 50.08
C ARG A 17 7.52 -18.69 49.14
N GLN A 18 6.45 -18.09 49.66
CA GLN A 18 5.33 -17.60 48.85
C GLN A 18 5.74 -16.40 47.99
N ILE A 19 6.44 -15.42 48.57
CA ILE A 19 6.99 -14.26 47.85
C ILE A 19 7.90 -14.72 46.71
N SER A 20 8.85 -15.61 47.02
CA SER A 20 9.78 -16.17 46.01
C SER A 20 9.06 -16.96 44.91
N LYS A 21 7.91 -17.57 45.22
CA LYS A 21 7.08 -18.25 44.21
C LYS A 21 6.32 -17.24 43.33
N SER A 22 5.76 -16.19 43.94
CA SER A 22 5.08 -15.11 43.20
C SER A 22 6.04 -14.41 42.25
N MET A 23 7.20 -13.96 42.75
CA MET A 23 8.20 -13.30 41.92
C MET A 23 8.63 -14.14 40.71
N ARG A 24 8.86 -15.44 40.91
CA ARG A 24 9.20 -16.36 39.80
C ARG A 24 8.07 -16.50 38.79
N ARG A 25 6.81 -16.51 39.23
CA ARG A 25 5.64 -16.53 38.35
C ARG A 25 5.54 -15.22 37.57
N ASP A 26 5.70 -14.09 38.24
CA ASP A 26 5.59 -12.77 37.64
C ASP A 26 6.68 -12.54 36.59
N SER A 27 7.95 -12.87 36.90
CA SER A 27 9.03 -12.81 35.91
C SER A 27 8.78 -13.73 34.71
N ARG A 28 8.24 -14.94 34.92
CA ARG A 28 7.89 -15.84 33.80
C ARG A 28 6.77 -15.26 32.95
N ASN A 29 5.74 -14.71 33.57
CA ASN A 29 4.61 -14.10 32.85
C ASN A 29 5.07 -12.90 32.04
N PHE A 30 5.88 -12.01 32.63
CA PHE A 30 6.46 -10.86 31.95
C PHE A 30 7.33 -11.28 30.75
N ASN A 31 8.26 -12.23 30.95
CA ASN A 31 9.10 -12.73 29.86
C ASN A 31 8.27 -13.37 28.75
N THR A 32 7.23 -14.13 29.11
CA THR A 32 6.31 -14.74 28.14
C THR A 32 5.57 -13.67 27.34
N ALA A 33 5.12 -12.60 27.99
CA ALA A 33 4.45 -11.49 27.31
C ALA A 33 5.40 -10.76 26.35
N CYS A 34 6.62 -10.43 26.79
CA CYS A 34 7.64 -9.80 25.93
C CYS A 34 8.02 -10.68 24.74
N ILE A 35 8.15 -12.00 24.94
CA ILE A 35 8.44 -12.93 23.84
C ILE A 35 7.27 -12.98 22.85
N LYS A 36 6.02 -13.02 23.33
CA LYS A 36 4.84 -12.99 22.46
C LYS A 36 4.77 -11.70 21.64
N GLU A 37 4.96 -10.56 22.29
CA GLU A 37 4.98 -9.25 21.64
C GLU A 37 6.12 -9.18 20.60
N ALA A 38 7.33 -9.63 20.96
CA ALA A 38 8.44 -9.69 20.02
C ALA A 38 8.15 -10.62 18.84
N ILE A 39 7.51 -11.77 19.06
CA ILE A 39 7.08 -12.68 17.99
C ILE A 39 6.07 -11.97 17.09
N GLU A 40 5.04 -11.33 17.65
CA GLU A 40 4.02 -10.57 16.90
C GLU A 40 4.64 -9.46 16.04
N GLN A 41 5.57 -8.69 16.60
CA GLN A 41 6.31 -7.66 15.85
C GLN A 41 7.19 -8.28 14.75
N ASN A 42 7.76 -9.46 14.99
CA ASN A 42 8.61 -10.19 14.04
C ASN A 42 7.84 -11.03 13.01
N GLN A 43 6.52 -11.17 13.12
CA GLN A 43 5.70 -11.86 12.10
C GLN A 43 5.78 -11.17 10.72
N GLY A 44 6.42 -9.99 10.65
CA GLY A 44 6.79 -9.31 9.44
C GLY A 44 5.60 -8.63 8.77
N SER A 45 5.86 -7.56 8.01
CA SER A 45 4.81 -6.79 7.32
C SER A 45 3.92 -7.64 6.41
N LYS A 46 4.37 -8.83 6.00
CA LYS A 46 3.61 -9.79 5.19
C LYS A 46 2.41 -10.40 5.93
N VAL A 47 2.48 -10.60 7.24
CA VAL A 47 1.35 -11.12 8.04
C VAL A 47 0.34 -10.00 8.30
N PHE A 48 0.80 -8.78 8.62
CA PHE A 48 -0.07 -7.60 8.71
C PHE A 48 -0.72 -7.20 7.37
N ALA A 49 -0.08 -7.48 6.25
CA ALA A 49 -0.67 -7.27 4.92
C ALA A 49 -1.87 -8.19 4.67
N ARG A 50 -1.87 -9.41 5.21
CA ARG A 50 -3.02 -10.33 5.11
C ARG A 50 -4.22 -9.81 5.90
N ASP A 51 -4.02 -9.36 7.13
CA ASP A 51 -5.13 -8.83 7.95
C ASP A 51 -5.62 -7.45 7.47
N ARG A 52 -4.74 -6.61 6.91
CA ARG A 52 -5.17 -5.38 6.22
C ARG A 52 -5.89 -5.68 4.90
N SER A 53 -5.55 -6.76 4.20
CA SER A 53 -6.26 -7.15 2.96
C SER A 53 -7.69 -7.65 3.20
N ALA A 54 -7.98 -8.17 4.40
CA ALA A 54 -9.35 -8.52 4.82
C ALA A 54 -10.23 -7.27 5.01
N ARG A 55 -9.63 -6.11 5.28
CA ARG A 55 -10.31 -4.81 5.29
C ARG A 55 -10.16 -4.20 3.89
N LYS A 56 -11.10 -4.51 3.00
CA LYS A 56 -11.21 -4.00 1.61
C LYS A 56 -10.44 -2.70 1.42
N SER A 57 -9.35 -2.71 0.64
CA SER A 57 -8.61 -1.51 0.29
C SER A 57 -9.59 -0.51 -0.33
N GLN A 58 -9.96 0.52 0.42
CA GLN A 58 -10.85 1.57 -0.06
C GLN A 58 -9.99 2.52 -0.89
N LEU A 59 -10.12 2.43 -2.21
CA LEU A 59 -9.46 3.34 -3.14
C LEU A 59 -9.86 4.78 -2.79
N SER A 60 -8.89 5.67 -2.69
CA SER A 60 -9.12 7.10 -2.50
C SER A 60 -8.25 7.93 -3.42
N LYS A 61 -8.80 9.04 -3.94
CA LYS A 61 -8.11 9.98 -4.82
C LYS A 61 -8.13 11.36 -4.18
N LYS A 62 -7.00 12.09 -4.27
CA LYS A 62 -6.94 13.50 -3.91
C LYS A 62 -7.36 14.36 -5.09
N THR A 63 -8.32 15.25 -4.85
CA THR A 63 -8.79 16.24 -5.81
C THR A 63 -7.81 17.41 -5.87
N LYS A 64 -7.85 18.21 -6.94
CA LYS A 64 -7.05 19.45 -7.09
C LYS A 64 -7.15 20.41 -5.90
N CYS A 65 -8.29 20.43 -5.20
CA CYS A 65 -8.53 21.26 -4.02
C CYS A 65 -8.01 20.63 -2.70
N GLY A 66 -7.30 19.50 -2.77
CA GLY A 66 -6.76 18.79 -1.60
C GLY A 66 -7.76 17.92 -0.84
N SER A 67 -9.04 17.89 -1.23
CA SER A 67 -10.04 16.99 -0.65
C SER A 67 -9.81 15.53 -1.05
N ILE A 68 -10.12 14.61 -0.13
CA ILE A 68 -9.98 13.17 -0.35
C ILE A 68 -11.35 12.60 -0.73
N VAL A 69 -11.40 11.99 -1.91
CA VAL A 69 -12.59 11.35 -2.48
C VAL A 69 -12.41 9.84 -2.34
N SER A 70 -13.42 9.14 -1.83
CA SER A 70 -13.32 7.70 -1.53
C SER A 70 -14.43 6.85 -2.16
N GLY A 71 -15.45 7.47 -2.77
CA GLY A 71 -16.47 6.75 -3.52
C GLY A 71 -15.98 6.37 -4.91
N THR A 72 -16.28 5.15 -5.38
CA THR A 72 -16.00 4.72 -6.75
C THR A 72 -16.57 5.65 -7.84
N PRO A 73 -17.83 6.15 -7.77
CA PRO A 73 -18.34 7.05 -8.82
C PRO A 73 -17.65 8.40 -8.81
N GLU A 74 -17.29 8.90 -7.62
CA GLU A 74 -16.63 10.19 -7.45
C GLU A 74 -15.17 10.14 -7.94
N ILE A 75 -14.49 9.01 -7.75
CA ILE A 75 -13.13 8.79 -8.27
C ILE A 75 -13.15 8.76 -9.80
N LEU A 76 -14.14 8.08 -10.40
CA LEU A 76 -14.27 7.99 -11.85
C LEU A 76 -14.53 9.36 -12.48
N SER A 77 -15.45 10.15 -11.91
CA SER A 77 -15.73 11.50 -12.41
C SER A 77 -14.51 12.43 -12.30
N GLU A 78 -13.73 12.31 -11.23
CA GLU A 78 -12.50 13.09 -11.07
C GLU A 78 -11.37 12.62 -12.00
N ILE A 79 -11.33 11.33 -12.39
CA ILE A 79 -10.41 10.80 -13.41
C ILE A 79 -10.80 11.33 -14.79
N GLU A 80 -12.06 11.22 -15.15
CA GLU A 80 -12.61 11.71 -16.41
C GLU A 80 -12.38 13.21 -16.56
N ARG A 81 -12.70 14.00 -15.54
CA ARG A 81 -12.44 15.46 -15.52
C ARG A 81 -10.96 15.77 -15.72
N PHE A 82 -10.07 15.06 -15.02
CA PHE A 82 -8.63 15.30 -15.08
C PHE A 82 -8.06 15.02 -16.48
N TYR A 83 -8.31 13.83 -17.01
CA TYR A 83 -7.79 13.45 -18.33
C TYR A 83 -8.53 14.15 -19.46
N GLY A 84 -9.83 14.41 -19.31
CA GLY A 84 -10.61 15.23 -20.23
C GLY A 84 -9.97 16.60 -20.40
N GLN A 85 -9.65 17.30 -19.31
CA GLN A 85 -8.94 18.58 -19.35
C GLN A 85 -7.55 18.47 -19.96
N LEU A 86 -6.77 17.44 -19.58
CA LEU A 86 -5.41 17.24 -20.10
C LEU A 86 -5.41 17.13 -21.63
N TYR A 87 -6.27 16.28 -22.17
CA TYR A 87 -6.31 16.01 -23.62
C TYR A 87 -7.10 17.05 -24.41
N THR A 88 -8.01 17.81 -23.81
CA THR A 88 -8.63 18.98 -24.48
C THR A 88 -7.71 20.19 -24.50
N SER A 89 -6.92 20.42 -23.44
CA SER A 89 -5.97 21.54 -23.38
C SER A 89 -4.73 21.37 -24.26
N SER A 90 -4.36 20.13 -24.60
CA SER A 90 -3.16 19.79 -25.37
C SER A 90 -3.42 19.67 -26.88
N LEU A 91 -4.61 20.01 -27.36
CA LEU A 91 -4.97 19.98 -28.78
C LEU A 91 -4.47 21.19 -29.57
N GLU A 92 -4.03 22.25 -28.89
CA GLU A 92 -3.23 23.28 -29.57
C GLU A 92 -1.87 22.65 -29.89
N PRO A 93 -1.54 22.39 -31.18
CA PRO A 93 -0.17 22.02 -31.51
C PRO A 93 0.69 23.13 -30.93
N HIS A 94 1.62 22.79 -30.03
CA HIS A 94 2.64 23.74 -29.62
C HIS A 94 3.26 24.27 -30.92
N ALA A 95 2.89 25.49 -31.30
CA ALA A 95 3.58 26.21 -32.35
C ALA A 95 5.03 26.14 -31.93
N THR A 96 5.84 25.39 -32.67
CA THR A 96 7.25 25.22 -32.40
C THR A 96 7.82 26.63 -32.37
N VAL A 97 8.05 27.15 -31.17
CA VAL A 97 8.66 28.46 -30.99
C VAL A 97 10.06 28.30 -31.57
N SER A 98 10.21 28.76 -32.80
CA SER A 98 11.35 28.55 -33.69
C SER A 98 12.63 29.30 -33.24
N ASN A 99 12.74 29.65 -31.96
CA ASN A 99 13.80 30.51 -31.43
C ASN A 99 14.52 29.90 -30.20
N ASP A 100 14.56 28.58 -30.06
CA ASP A 100 15.49 27.95 -29.11
C ASP A 100 16.86 27.77 -29.79
N PRO A 101 17.95 28.38 -29.29
CA PRO A 101 19.30 28.21 -29.83
C PRO A 101 19.90 26.81 -29.55
N ARG A 102 19.19 25.96 -28.79
CA ARG A 102 19.57 24.56 -28.58
C ARG A 102 19.31 23.77 -29.87
N ALA A 103 20.15 22.76 -30.11
CA ALA A 103 20.01 21.87 -31.25
C ALA A 103 18.57 21.35 -31.34
N SER A 104 17.94 21.52 -32.51
CA SER A 104 16.62 20.96 -32.75
C SER A 104 16.67 19.47 -32.46
N PHE A 105 15.64 18.95 -31.79
CA PHE A 105 15.52 17.52 -31.56
C PHE A 105 15.26 16.85 -32.91
N ILE A 106 16.32 16.49 -33.62
CA ILE A 106 16.26 15.66 -34.80
C ILE A 106 15.96 14.25 -34.29
N ARG A 107 14.75 13.77 -34.56
CA ARG A 107 14.36 12.39 -34.30
C ARG A 107 15.19 11.48 -35.21
N HIS A 108 16.39 11.10 -34.76
CA HIS A 108 17.29 10.22 -35.50
C HIS A 108 16.80 8.76 -35.58
N TYR A 109 15.75 8.42 -34.82
CA TYR A 109 15.10 7.11 -34.84
C TYR A 109 13.59 7.28 -34.67
N SER A 110 12.92 7.92 -35.64
CA SER A 110 11.62 7.36 -35.97
C SER A 110 11.94 6.08 -36.72
N ASP A 111 11.85 4.94 -36.04
CA ASP A 111 11.43 3.73 -36.75
C ASP A 111 10.25 4.19 -37.61
N ASN A 112 10.43 4.18 -38.93
CA ASN A 112 9.35 4.45 -39.86
C ASN A 112 8.34 3.35 -39.61
N ILE A 113 7.43 3.57 -38.67
CA ILE A 113 6.25 2.75 -38.52
C ILE A 113 5.54 2.92 -39.86
N PRO A 114 5.45 1.87 -40.69
CA PRO A 114 4.82 1.99 -41.98
C PRO A 114 3.37 2.42 -41.78
N ASP A 115 2.96 3.46 -42.49
CA ASP A 115 1.57 3.90 -42.48
C ASP A 115 0.70 2.75 -42.99
N ILE A 116 -0.24 2.29 -42.17
CA ILE A 116 -1.20 1.26 -42.56
C ILE A 116 -2.20 1.88 -43.53
N SER A 117 -2.35 1.30 -44.71
CA SER A 117 -3.27 1.81 -45.72
C SER A 117 -4.74 1.50 -45.37
N LEU A 118 -5.68 2.37 -45.80
CA LEU A 118 -7.12 2.10 -45.65
C LEU A 118 -7.53 0.78 -46.36
N SER A 119 -6.83 0.37 -47.40
CA SER A 119 -6.99 -0.91 -48.07
C SER A 119 -6.64 -2.10 -47.16
N GLU A 120 -5.52 -2.05 -46.44
CA GLU A 120 -5.14 -3.09 -45.48
C GLU A 120 -6.16 -3.20 -44.35
N ILE A 121 -6.63 -2.07 -43.82
CA ILE A 121 -7.65 -2.07 -42.77
C ILE A 121 -8.93 -2.75 -43.25
N ARG A 122 -9.37 -2.45 -44.48
CA ARG A 122 -10.55 -3.08 -45.08
C ARG A 122 -10.36 -4.57 -45.32
N TRP A 123 -9.17 -4.98 -45.76
CA TRP A 123 -8.83 -6.39 -45.99
C TRP A 123 -8.72 -7.20 -44.69
N LEU A 124 -8.12 -6.64 -43.63
CA LEU A 124 -8.09 -7.25 -42.30
C LEU A 124 -9.50 -7.38 -41.72
N SER A 125 -10.37 -6.39 -41.93
CA SER A 125 -11.76 -6.46 -41.48
C SER A 125 -12.55 -7.55 -42.19
N SER A 126 -12.36 -7.73 -43.50
CA SER A 126 -13.07 -8.77 -44.27
C SER A 126 -12.62 -10.18 -43.88
N THR A 127 -11.31 -10.39 -43.71
CA THR A 127 -10.75 -11.68 -43.27
C THR A 127 -11.23 -12.06 -41.87
N LEU A 128 -11.27 -11.13 -40.91
CA LEU A 128 -11.81 -11.39 -39.57
C LEU A 128 -13.31 -11.71 -39.58
N LYS A 129 -14.08 -11.12 -40.49
CA LYS A 129 -15.51 -11.45 -40.66
C LYS A 129 -15.70 -12.85 -41.26
N ALA A 130 -14.85 -13.25 -42.20
CA ALA A 130 -14.89 -14.58 -42.82
C ALA A 130 -14.40 -15.69 -41.87
N ALA A 131 -13.52 -15.36 -40.91
CA ALA A 131 -12.97 -16.30 -39.94
C ALA A 131 -13.84 -16.48 -38.67
N ARG A 132 -14.99 -15.79 -38.58
CA ARG A 132 -15.93 -15.93 -37.46
C ARG A 132 -16.89 -17.10 -37.78
N PRO A 133 -16.91 -18.18 -36.99
CA PRO A 133 -17.80 -19.32 -37.22
C PRO A 133 -19.28 -18.96 -37.07
#